data_AF-U6R8I2-F1
#
_entry.id   AF-U6R8I2-F1
#
_cell.length_a   1.000
_cell.length_b   1.000
_cell.length_c   1.000
_cell.angle_alpha   90.00
_cell.angle_beta   90.00
_cell.angle_gamma   90.00
#
_symmetry.space_group_name_H-M   'P 1'
#
loop_
_entity.id
_entity.type
_entity.pdbx_description
1 polymer ?
#
loop_
_entity_poly.entity_id
_entity_poly.type
_entity_poly.pdbx_seq_one_letter_code
_entity_poly.pdbx_strand_id
1 'polypeptide(L)'
;MKFLPEYDLYICGKDSFQYADEIRTQIKEKAVGNVFVTGMIEQTEKIWLYRNCQAFLFPSRGEGFGLPVIEAMQFGKAVFISNYTCLPEISNGFAFIWEKLEPEAMAKSIRKNLPLFYEQKEKIDQMKEHAYSFSYEKHIKAYIDLYHELLSAE
;
A
#
# COMPACT_ATOMS: atom_id res chain seq x y z
N MET A 1 11.91 6.65 10.06
CA MET A 1 12.05 5.53 11.00
C MET A 1 12.64 5.87 12.37
N LYS A 2 12.97 7.14 12.68
CA LYS A 2 13.35 7.58 14.05
C LYS A 2 12.38 7.11 15.14
N PHE A 3 11.09 7.18 14.85
CA PHE A 3 10.02 6.76 15.76
C PHE A 3 9.68 5.27 15.69
N LEU A 4 10.35 4.48 14.85
CA LEU A 4 10.15 3.03 14.67
C LEU A 4 11.53 2.37 14.46
N PRO A 5 12.49 2.50 15.40
CA PRO A 5 13.84 1.95 15.24
C PRO A 5 13.86 0.42 15.15
N GLU A 6 12.79 -0.25 15.58
CA GLU A 6 12.64 -1.71 15.60
C GLU A 6 12.24 -2.33 14.24
N TYR A 7 11.99 -1.51 13.21
CA TYR A 7 11.57 -1.95 11.88
C TYR A 7 12.50 -1.39 10.79
N ASP A 8 12.67 -2.14 9.71
CA ASP A 8 13.32 -1.65 8.49
C ASP A 8 12.28 -1.09 7.50
N LEU A 9 12.58 0.08 6.91
CA LEU A 9 11.77 0.70 5.87
C LEU A 9 12.44 0.60 4.51
N TYR A 10 11.78 -0.06 3.57
CA TYR A 10 12.20 -0.13 2.17
C TYR A 10 11.33 0.81 1.33
N ILE A 11 11.95 1.79 0.69
CA ILE A 11 11.31 2.72 -0.23
C ILE A 11 11.68 2.31 -1.64
N CYS A 12 10.71 1.75 -2.35
CA CYS A 12 10.90 1.16 -3.67
C CYS A 12 10.27 2.04 -4.75
N GLY A 13 11.00 2.27 -5.83
CA GLY A 13 10.54 3.12 -6.93
C GLY A 13 11.71 3.79 -7.63
N LYS A 14 11.45 4.27 -8.86
CA LYS A 14 12.45 4.98 -9.66
C LYS A 14 13.02 6.14 -8.83
N ASP A 15 14.34 6.18 -8.75
CA ASP A 15 15.10 7.01 -7.80
C ASP A 15 16.00 8.05 -8.49
N SER A 16 15.81 8.21 -9.79
CA SER A 16 16.49 9.21 -10.62
C SER A 16 15.85 10.60 -10.55
N PHE A 17 14.89 10.80 -9.66
CA PHE A 17 14.18 12.07 -9.48
C PHE A 17 14.78 12.84 -8.30
N GLN A 18 14.74 14.18 -8.37
CA GLN A 18 15.22 15.07 -7.30
C GLN A 18 14.65 14.69 -5.93
N TYR A 19 13.38 14.28 -5.87
CA TYR A 19 12.74 13.89 -4.61
C TYR A 19 13.42 12.68 -3.93
N ALA A 20 13.98 11.75 -4.70
CA ALA A 20 14.73 10.62 -4.14
C ALA A 20 16.03 11.09 -3.47
N ASP A 21 16.68 12.11 -4.03
CA ASP A 21 17.88 12.71 -3.44
C ASP A 21 17.56 13.50 -2.17
N GLU A 22 16.42 14.18 -2.14
CA GLU A 22 15.90 14.83 -0.93
C GLU A 22 15.64 13.80 0.18
N ILE A 23 15.07 12.64 -0.15
CA ILE A 23 14.87 11.54 0.82
C ILE A 23 16.23 11.03 1.34
N ARG A 24 17.20 10.76 0.46
CA ARG A 24 18.54 10.31 0.86
C ARG A 24 19.24 11.32 1.76
N THR A 25 19.06 12.60 1.48
CA THR A 25 19.61 13.70 2.29
C THR A 25 18.98 13.70 3.68
N GLN A 26 17.65 13.62 3.76
CA GLN A 26 16.94 13.53 5.04
C GLN A 26 17.32 12.28 5.85
N ILE A 27 17.56 11.15 5.20
CA ILE A 27 18.05 9.92 5.86
C ILE A 27 19.39 10.16 6.55
N LYS A 28 20.34 10.81 5.84
CA LYS A 28 21.65 11.16 6.38
C LYS A 28 21.56 12.17 7.52
N GLU A 29 20.83 13.27 7.32
CA GLU A 29 20.68 14.35 8.31
C GLU A 29 20.01 13.87 9.60
N LYS A 30 19.00 13.00 9.48
CA LYS A 30 18.29 12.43 10.64
C LYS A 30 19.01 11.23 11.26
N ALA A 31 20.16 10.82 10.70
CA ALA A 31 20.98 9.70 11.13
C ALA A 31 20.19 8.39 11.37
N VAL A 32 19.27 8.06 10.45
CA VAL A 32 18.46 6.82 10.53
C VAL A 32 19.10 5.71 9.70
N GLY A 33 19.51 4.62 10.35
CA GLY A 33 20.20 3.50 9.70
C GLY A 33 19.30 2.41 9.11
N ASN A 34 17.99 2.47 9.39
CA ASN A 34 16.99 1.46 9.03
C ASN A 34 16.04 1.94 7.92
N VAL A 35 16.56 2.71 6.97
CA VAL A 35 15.81 3.20 5.80
C VAL A 35 16.61 2.95 4.54
N PHE A 36 16.03 2.21 3.61
CA PHE A 36 16.68 1.74 2.39
C PHE A 36 15.90 2.25 1.17
N VAL A 37 16.54 3.08 0.35
CA VAL A 37 16.03 3.49 -0.96
C VAL A 37 16.58 2.49 -1.97
N THR A 38 15.73 1.61 -2.50
CA THR A 38 16.16 0.48 -3.32
C THR A 38 16.32 0.82 -4.80
N GLY A 39 15.73 1.94 -5.23
CA GLY A 39 15.57 2.23 -6.65
C GLY A 39 14.45 1.41 -7.28
N MET A 40 14.49 1.30 -8.61
CA MET A 40 13.56 0.48 -9.37
C MET A 40 13.82 -0.99 -9.07
N ILE A 41 12.76 -1.72 -8.71
CA ILE A 41 12.81 -3.15 -8.38
C ILE A 41 12.10 -3.96 -9.46
N GLU A 42 12.53 -5.20 -9.63
CA GLU A 42 11.88 -6.17 -10.48
C GLU A 42 10.52 -6.62 -9.90
N GLN A 43 9.68 -7.18 -10.75
CA GLN A 43 8.38 -7.69 -10.34
C GLN A 43 8.49 -8.82 -9.30
N THR A 44 9.51 -9.68 -9.45
CA THR A 44 9.84 -10.78 -8.52
C THR A 44 10.25 -10.25 -7.15
N GLU A 45 11.06 -9.19 -7.11
CA GLU A 45 11.47 -8.51 -5.88
C GLU A 45 10.28 -7.83 -5.20
N LYS A 46 9.39 -7.18 -5.98
CA LYS A 46 8.15 -6.59 -5.45
C LYS A 46 7.26 -7.64 -4.78
N ILE A 47 7.07 -8.78 -5.43
CA ILE A 47 6.32 -9.91 -4.86
C ILE A 47 7.00 -10.42 -3.58
N TRP A 48 8.32 -10.54 -3.58
CA TRP A 48 9.07 -10.96 -2.40
C TRP A 48 8.89 -9.98 -1.24
N LEU A 49 8.98 -8.67 -1.50
CA LEU A 49 8.78 -7.63 -0.49
C LEU A 49 7.36 -7.67 0.08
N TYR A 50 6.33 -7.76 -0.77
CA TYR A 50 4.96 -7.91 -0.28
C TYR A 50 4.75 -9.19 0.53
N ARG A 51 5.42 -10.30 0.21
CA ARG A 51 5.32 -11.54 1.00
C ARG A 51 6.00 -11.42 2.36
N ASN A 52 7.10 -10.68 2.45
CA ASN A 52 7.97 -10.66 3.62
C ASN A 52 7.83 -9.41 4.50
N CYS A 53 7.13 -8.37 4.06
CA CYS A 53 6.86 -7.22 4.91
C CYS A 53 5.82 -7.53 6.01
N GLN A 54 5.84 -6.75 7.08
CA GLN A 54 4.81 -6.76 8.12
C GLN A 54 3.69 -5.74 7.82
N ALA A 55 4.02 -4.67 7.09
CA ALA A 55 3.05 -3.66 6.70
C ALA A 55 3.46 -3.01 5.38
N PHE A 56 2.46 -2.56 4.64
CA PHE A 56 2.62 -1.66 3.50
C PHE A 56 2.13 -0.26 3.89
N LEU A 57 2.98 0.75 3.66
CA LEU A 57 2.69 2.14 4.03
C LEU A 57 2.54 2.96 2.75
N PHE A 58 1.40 3.64 2.62
CA PHE A 58 1.08 4.43 1.44
C PHE A 58 0.58 5.84 1.81
N PRO A 59 1.47 6.71 2.32
CA PRO A 59 1.13 8.08 2.74
C PRO A 59 1.01 9.03 1.54
N SER A 60 0.41 8.58 0.44
CA SER A 60 0.27 9.38 -0.78
C SER A 60 -0.75 10.50 -0.59
N ARG A 61 -0.54 11.65 -1.22
CA ARG A 61 -1.48 12.79 -1.20
C ARG A 61 -2.36 12.86 -2.46
N GLY A 62 -2.10 12.00 -3.44
CA GLY A 62 -2.81 11.98 -4.70
C GLY A 62 -2.59 10.69 -5.44
N GLU A 63 -3.66 9.94 -5.68
CA GLU A 63 -3.65 8.65 -6.37
C GLU A 63 -4.83 8.54 -7.33
N GLY A 64 -4.59 7.87 -8.46
CA GLY A 64 -5.65 7.53 -9.41
C GLY A 64 -6.52 6.39 -8.88
N PHE A 65 -5.94 5.20 -8.69
CA PHE A 65 -6.69 4.01 -8.28
C PHE A 65 -6.16 3.33 -7.00
N GLY A 66 -4.88 3.49 -6.66
CA GLY A 66 -4.31 2.84 -5.47
C GLY A 66 -4.02 1.35 -5.65
N LEU A 67 -3.66 0.88 -6.85
CA LEU A 67 -3.26 -0.51 -7.09
C LEU A 67 -2.27 -1.09 -6.08
N PRO A 68 -1.23 -0.36 -5.60
CA PRO A 68 -0.31 -0.89 -4.59
C PRO A 68 -0.99 -1.32 -3.28
N VAL A 69 -2.10 -0.66 -2.91
CA VAL A 69 -2.91 -1.05 -1.75
C VAL A 69 -3.54 -2.42 -1.98
N ILE A 70 -4.19 -2.62 -3.12
CA ILE A 70 -4.81 -3.89 -3.49
C ILE A 70 -3.75 -5.00 -3.59
N GLU A 71 -2.60 -4.72 -4.20
CA GLU A 71 -1.48 -5.67 -4.26
C GLU A 71 -1.05 -6.13 -2.86
N ALA A 72 -0.82 -5.20 -1.92
CA ALA A 72 -0.46 -5.54 -0.54
C ALA A 72 -1.56 -6.35 0.18
N MET A 73 -2.82 -6.01 -0.04
CA MET A 73 -3.97 -6.72 0.52
C MET A 73 -4.06 -8.16 0.02
N GLN A 74 -3.73 -8.44 -1.25
CA GLN A 74 -3.70 -9.81 -1.78
C GLN A 74 -2.69 -10.71 -1.04
N PHE A 75 -1.60 -10.13 -0.53
CA PHE A 75 -0.62 -10.83 0.31
C PHE A 75 -0.99 -10.89 1.80
N GLY A 76 -2.17 -10.40 2.18
CA GLY A 76 -2.63 -10.41 3.57
C GLY A 76 -1.83 -9.48 4.48
N LYS A 77 -1.29 -8.38 3.94
CA LYS A 77 -0.44 -7.45 4.71
C LYS A 77 -1.25 -6.32 5.31
N ALA A 78 -0.87 -5.89 6.51
CA ALA A 78 -1.44 -4.70 7.13
C ALA A 78 -1.17 -3.50 6.21
N VAL A 79 -2.20 -2.76 5.84
CA VAL A 79 -2.06 -1.57 5.01
C VAL A 79 -2.36 -0.32 5.81
N PHE A 80 -1.46 0.66 5.72
CA PHE A 80 -1.65 2.00 6.26
C PHE A 80 -1.67 3.00 5.11
N ILE A 81 -2.75 3.77 5.01
CA ILE A 81 -2.97 4.71 3.91
C ILE A 81 -3.28 6.10 4.46
N SER A 82 -3.15 7.11 3.60
CA SER A 82 -3.72 8.43 3.89
C SER A 82 -5.24 8.45 3.62
N ASN A 83 -5.93 9.46 4.15
CA ASN A 83 -7.34 9.73 3.86
C ASN A 83 -7.55 10.53 2.55
N TYR A 84 -6.68 10.36 1.55
CA TYR A 84 -6.73 11.12 0.30
C TYR A 84 -7.24 10.28 -0.89
N THR A 85 -7.88 10.98 -1.82
CA THR A 85 -8.40 10.46 -3.11
C THR A 85 -9.19 9.15 -2.95
N CYS A 86 -8.85 8.12 -3.72
CA CYS A 86 -9.54 6.84 -3.77
C CYS A 86 -9.11 5.87 -2.67
N LEU A 87 -8.12 6.20 -1.84
CA LEU A 87 -7.52 5.24 -0.91
C LEU A 87 -8.51 4.71 0.16
N PRO A 88 -9.34 5.55 0.80
CA PRO A 88 -10.35 5.05 1.74
C PRO A 88 -11.34 4.08 1.07
N GLU A 89 -11.82 4.45 -0.12
CA GLU A 89 -12.80 3.68 -0.88
C GLU A 89 -12.22 2.33 -1.33
N ILE A 90 -11.05 2.34 -1.96
CA ILE A 90 -10.43 1.11 -2.49
C ILE A 90 -10.06 0.14 -1.36
N SER A 91 -9.73 0.67 -0.18
CA SER A 91 -9.40 -0.14 0.98
C SER A 91 -10.61 -0.84 1.62
N ASN A 92 -11.83 -0.36 1.36
CA ASN A 92 -13.09 -0.90 1.86
C ASN A 92 -13.08 -1.23 3.37
N GLY A 93 -12.46 -0.35 4.18
CA GLY A 93 -12.38 -0.52 5.63
C GLY A 93 -11.33 -1.54 6.13
N PHE A 94 -10.56 -2.16 5.24
CA PHE A 94 -9.50 -3.10 5.62
C PHE A 94 -8.14 -2.44 5.89
N ALA A 95 -7.97 -1.16 5.55
CA ALA A 95 -6.75 -0.41 5.84
C ALA A 95 -6.90 0.50 7.07
N PHE A 96 -5.77 0.81 7.70
CA PHE A 96 -5.67 1.84 8.74
C PHE A 96 -5.43 3.20 8.09
N ILE A 97 -6.35 4.14 8.34
CA ILE A 97 -6.35 5.45 7.69
C ILE A 97 -5.66 6.50 8.56
N TRP A 98 -4.75 7.26 7.97
CA TRP A 98 -4.15 8.45 8.55
C TRP A 98 -4.85 9.71 8.04
N GLU A 99 -5.51 10.41 8.97
CA GLU A 99 -6.12 11.73 8.71
C GLU A 99 -5.07 12.83 8.49
N LYS A 100 -3.89 12.67 9.10
CA LYS A 100 -2.76 13.59 8.99
C LYS A 100 -1.47 12.81 8.86
N LEU A 101 -0.58 13.29 8.00
CA LEU A 101 0.70 12.65 7.71
C LEU A 101 1.83 13.16 8.63
N GLU A 102 1.53 13.22 9.92
CA GLU A 102 2.50 13.63 10.94
C GLU A 102 3.31 12.40 11.41
N PRO A 103 4.65 12.42 11.36
CA PRO A 103 5.47 11.22 11.57
C PRO A 103 5.20 10.48 12.89
N GLU A 104 5.00 11.21 13.99
CA GLU A 104 4.75 10.66 15.33
C GLU A 104 3.38 10.01 15.43
N ALA A 105 2.36 10.65 14.84
CA ALA A 105 1.01 10.11 14.79
C ALA A 105 0.95 8.85 13.93
N MET A 106 1.65 8.84 12.80
CA MET A 106 1.76 7.68 11.92
C MET A 106 2.42 6.51 12.64
N ALA A 107 3.56 6.74 13.31
CA ALA A 107 4.26 5.71 14.08
C ALA A 107 3.41 5.16 15.24
N LYS A 108 2.68 6.03 15.95
CA LYS A 108 1.76 5.62 17.02
C LYS A 108 0.63 4.72 16.48
N SER A 109 0.06 5.08 15.33
CA SER A 109 -0.95 4.26 14.66
C SER A 109 -0.40 2.88 14.28
N ILE A 110 0.81 2.81 13.72
CA ILE A 110 1.45 1.54 13.36
C ILE A 110 1.63 0.66 14.59
N ARG A 111 2.24 1.18 15.67
CA ARG A 111 2.45 0.40 16.90
C ARG A 111 1.16 -0.14 17.51
N LYS A 112 0.10 0.68 17.49
CA LYS A 112 -1.20 0.28 18.03
C LYS A 112 -1.84 -0.82 17.20
N ASN A 113 -1.86 -0.66 15.87
CA ASN A 113 -2.74 -1.41 15.00
C ASN A 113 -2.08 -2.64 14.36
N LEU A 114 -0.76 -2.62 14.16
CA LEU A 114 -0.04 -3.70 13.49
C LEU A 114 -0.17 -5.05 14.21
N PRO A 115 -0.01 -5.17 15.55
CA PRO A 115 -0.21 -6.43 16.25
C PRO A 115 -1.67 -6.90 16.18
N LEU A 116 -2.62 -5.98 16.41
CA LEU A 116 -4.06 -6.26 16.43
C LEU A 116 -4.58 -6.74 15.06
N PHE A 117 -3.98 -6.29 13.97
CA PHE A 117 -4.32 -6.76 12.62
C PHE A 117 -4.09 -8.26 12.49
N TYR A 118 -2.93 -8.76 12.93
CA TYR A 118 -2.55 -10.16 12.79
C TYR A 118 -3.27 -11.12 13.75
N GLU A 119 -3.97 -10.58 14.76
CA GLU A 119 -4.90 -11.35 15.60
C GLU A 119 -6.22 -11.66 14.89
N GLN A 120 -6.60 -10.87 13.88
CA GLN A 120 -7.91 -10.94 13.21
C GLN A 120 -7.83 -11.73 11.89
N LYS A 121 -7.55 -13.04 11.99
CA LYS A 121 -7.38 -13.93 10.81
C LYS A 121 -8.54 -13.86 9.82
N GLU A 122 -9.77 -13.88 10.30
CA GLU A 122 -10.97 -13.82 9.44
C GLU A 122 -11.03 -12.52 8.62
N LYS A 123 -10.67 -11.38 9.21
CA LYS A 123 -10.62 -10.11 8.48
C LYS A 123 -9.52 -10.08 7.43
N ILE A 124 -8.41 -10.78 7.66
CA ILE A 124 -7.34 -10.91 6.67
C ILE A 124 -7.84 -11.71 5.46
N ASP A 125 -8.61 -12.77 5.68
CA ASP A 125 -9.18 -13.55 4.59
C ASP A 125 -10.22 -12.74 3.79
N GLN A 126 -11.13 -12.03 4.48
CA GLN A 126 -12.08 -11.10 3.84
C GLN A 126 -11.37 -9.99 3.04
N MET A 127 -10.29 -9.43 3.59
CA MET A 127 -9.47 -8.43 2.90
C MET A 127 -8.87 -8.99 1.61
N LYS A 128 -8.37 -10.23 1.65
CA LYS A 128 -7.82 -10.90 0.46
C LYS A 128 -8.91 -11.16 -0.58
N GLU A 129 -10.08 -11.62 -0.16
CA GLU A 129 -11.24 -11.81 -1.06
C GLU A 129 -11.64 -10.49 -1.75
N HIS A 130 -11.73 -9.41 -0.97
CA HIS A 130 -11.94 -8.06 -1.50
C HIS A 130 -10.88 -7.69 -2.53
N ALA A 131 -9.60 -7.90 -2.21
CA ALA A 131 -8.49 -7.59 -3.11
C ALA A 131 -8.47 -8.47 -4.38
N TYR A 132 -8.95 -9.72 -4.31
CA TYR A 132 -9.13 -10.60 -5.47
C TYR A 132 -10.34 -10.23 -6.33
N SER A 133 -11.30 -9.44 -5.81
CA SER A 133 -12.38 -8.90 -6.64
C SER A 133 -11.85 -8.00 -7.76
N PHE A 134 -10.69 -7.37 -7.56
CA PHE A 134 -10.07 -6.48 -8.53
C PHE A 134 -9.26 -7.18 -9.65
N SER A 135 -9.54 -8.45 -9.93
CA SER A 135 -8.85 -9.19 -11.01
C SER A 135 -9.14 -8.60 -12.39
N TYR A 136 -8.13 -8.58 -13.27
CA TYR A 136 -8.29 -8.17 -14.67
C TYR A 136 -9.36 -8.98 -15.40
N GLU A 137 -9.42 -10.29 -15.16
CA GLU A 137 -10.39 -11.18 -15.80
C GLU A 137 -11.84 -10.75 -15.54
N LYS A 138 -12.20 -10.49 -14.27
CA LYS A 138 -13.54 -9.98 -13.91
C LYS A 138 -13.86 -8.66 -14.58
N HIS A 139 -12.92 -7.71 -14.55
CA HIS A 139 -13.14 -6.39 -15.15
C HIS A 139 -13.31 -6.49 -16.66
N ILE A 140 -12.40 -7.17 -17.35
CA ILE A 140 -12.46 -7.34 -18.81
C ILE A 140 -13.78 -8.01 -19.21
N LYS A 141 -14.19 -9.06 -18.49
CA LYS A 141 -15.48 -9.70 -18.73
C LYS A 141 -16.65 -8.74 -18.59
N ALA A 142 -16.70 -7.95 -17.51
CA ALA A 142 -17.77 -6.97 -17.30
C ALA A 142 -17.82 -5.92 -18.41
N TYR A 143 -16.66 -5.45 -18.91
CA TYR A 143 -16.60 -4.53 -20.05
C TYR A 143 -17.11 -5.16 -21.34
N ILE A 144 -16.75 -6.42 -21.61
CA ILE A 144 -17.23 -7.16 -22.79
C ILE A 144 -18.74 -7.37 -22.71
N ASP A 145 -19.26 -7.79 -21.56
CA ASP A 145 -20.69 -8.00 -21.35
C ASP A 145 -21.47 -6.68 -21.57
N LEU A 146 -20.95 -5.55 -21.07
CA LEU A 146 -21.53 -4.22 -21.30
C LEU A 146 -21.53 -3.83 -22.78
N TYR A 147 -20.45 -4.10 -23.51
CA TYR A 147 -20.40 -3.83 -24.96
C TYR A 147 -21.41 -4.68 -25.74
N HIS A 148 -21.59 -5.95 -25.37
CA HIS A 148 -22.62 -6.79 -25.98
C HIS A 148 -24.03 -6.27 -25.70
N GLU A 149 -24.32 -5.85 -24.47
CA GLU A 149 -25.61 -5.25 -24.10
C GLU A 149 -25.92 -4.03 -24.98
N LEU A 150 -24.99 -3.07 -25.05
CA LEU A 150 -25.17 -1.84 -25.82
C LEU A 150 -25.32 -2.06 -27.32
N LEU A 151 -24.63 -3.06 -27.88
CA LEU A 151 -24.74 -3.41 -29.30
C LEU A 151 -26.02 -4.21 -29.62
N SER A 152 -26.61 -4.88 -28.63
CA SER A 152 -27.84 -5.65 -28.77
C SER A 152 -29.11 -4.86 -28.49
N ALA A 153 -28.99 -3.60 -28.07
CA ALA A 153 -30.10 -2.71 -27.71
C ALA A 153 -30.75 -1.98 -28.92
N GLU A 154 -30.56 -2.50 -30.14
CA GLU A 154 -31.27 -2.10 -31.37
C GLU A 154 -32.49 -2.99 -31.64
#